data_AF-A0A2W4L8G9-F1
#
_entry.id   AF-A0A2W4L8G9-F1
#
_cell.length_a   1.000
_cell.length_b   1.000
_cell.length_c   1.000
_cell.angle_alpha   90.00
_cell.angle_beta   90.00
_cell.angle_gamma   90.00
#
_symmetry.space_group_name_H-M   'P 1'
#
loop_
_entity.id
_entity.type
_entity.pdbx_description
1 polymer ?
#
loop_
_entity_poly.entity_id
_entity_poly.type
_entity_poly.pdbx_seq_one_letter_code
_entity_poly.pdbx_strand_id
1 'polypeptide(L)'
;MRQKYRPNRRVEKRRFRLRHLLVALTALAVAILAVDGLQATPPPPLPRPAPETEESQVEEAPMQPRGPRALPATVLARAVVEGLLLREDELVEGVHADAFFVLESERALGDLRMRLFDAADRLVPSDETVEVGRGTRYTLVPKEALQAGATYTLTVEGQEGDRPTDVSGQAFLPARFTFVVARN
;
A
#
# COMPACT_ATOMS: atom_id res chain seq x y z
N MET A 1 -45.59 -2.16 -40.86
CA MET A 1 -44.46 -1.21 -41.03
C MET A 1 -43.23 -1.82 -40.37
N ARG A 2 -42.19 -2.20 -41.14
CA ARG A 2 -40.96 -2.84 -40.63
C ARG A 2 -39.81 -1.83 -40.67
N GLN A 3 -39.37 -1.32 -39.51
CA GLN A 3 -38.15 -0.52 -39.42
C GLN A 3 -36.93 -1.44 -39.38
N LYS A 4 -36.13 -1.38 -40.45
CA LYS A 4 -34.80 -2.01 -40.54
C LYS A 4 -33.80 -1.09 -39.82
N TYR A 5 -33.29 -1.52 -38.66
CA TYR A 5 -32.19 -0.85 -37.98
C TYR A 5 -30.87 -1.27 -38.63
N ARG A 6 -30.10 -0.30 -39.13
CA ARG A 6 -28.75 -0.51 -39.70
C ARG A 6 -27.69 -0.39 -38.58
N PRO A 7 -26.68 -1.27 -38.52
CA PRO A 7 -25.61 -1.14 -37.54
C PRO A 7 -24.65 0.00 -37.93
N ASN A 8 -24.34 0.86 -36.96
CA ASN A 8 -23.40 1.96 -37.10
C ASN A 8 -21.97 1.43 -36.94
N ARG A 9 -21.25 1.33 -38.06
CA ARG A 9 -19.86 0.90 -38.13
C ARG A 9 -19.02 2.12 -38.50
N ARG A 10 -18.29 2.72 -37.56
CA ARG A 10 -17.18 3.66 -37.83
C ARG A 10 -16.25 3.73 -36.60
N VAL A 11 -15.02 3.19 -36.71
CA VAL A 11 -13.74 3.91 -36.95
C VAL A 11 -13.32 4.64 -35.66
N GLU A 12 -12.24 4.27 -34.96
CA GLU A 12 -10.85 4.57 -35.34
C GLU A 12 -9.82 3.61 -34.71
N LYS A 13 -8.87 3.21 -35.56
CA LYS A 13 -7.58 2.64 -35.18
C LYS A 13 -6.69 3.79 -34.67
N ARG A 14 -6.30 3.81 -33.40
CA ARG A 14 -5.14 4.59 -32.95
C ARG A 14 -3.98 3.67 -32.62
N ARG A 15 -3.23 3.36 -33.68
CA ARG A 15 -1.85 2.86 -33.61
C ARG A 15 -0.97 4.03 -33.14
N PHE A 16 -0.62 4.08 -31.86
CA PHE A 16 0.50 4.90 -31.43
C PHE A 16 1.78 4.07 -31.53
N ARG A 17 2.51 4.33 -32.61
CA ARG A 17 3.88 3.88 -32.84
C ARG A 17 4.82 4.60 -31.88
N LEU A 18 5.75 3.82 -31.34
CA LEU A 18 7.19 4.06 -31.42
C LEU A 18 7.69 5.43 -30.93
N ARG A 19 8.46 5.41 -29.84
CA ARG A 19 9.72 6.16 -29.74
C ARG A 19 10.59 5.59 -28.63
N HIS A 20 11.68 4.98 -29.06
CA HIS A 20 12.87 4.78 -28.25
C HIS A 20 13.24 6.09 -27.55
N LEU A 21 13.48 6.04 -26.24
CA LEU A 21 14.33 7.03 -25.60
C LEU A 21 15.25 6.31 -24.61
N LEU A 22 16.41 5.97 -25.16
CA LEU A 22 17.60 5.51 -24.48
C LEU A 22 18.29 6.79 -23.98
N VAL A 23 18.42 6.97 -22.66
CA VAL A 23 19.28 8.01 -22.08
C VAL A 23 20.14 7.38 -20.99
N ALA A 24 21.44 7.47 -21.21
CA ALA A 24 22.53 7.01 -20.37
C ALA A 24 23.06 8.13 -19.47
N LEU A 25 24.04 7.77 -18.63
CA LEU A 25 25.15 8.57 -18.07
C LEU A 25 25.02 9.24 -16.68
N THR A 26 25.66 8.57 -15.71
CA THR A 26 26.80 9.02 -14.85
C THR A 26 26.86 10.42 -14.22
N ALA A 27 27.12 10.44 -12.90
CA ALA A 27 28.07 11.33 -12.19
C ALA A 27 28.44 10.66 -10.85
N LEU A 28 29.67 10.22 -10.55
CA LEU A 28 30.96 10.91 -10.36
C LEU A 28 31.03 11.78 -9.08
N ALA A 29 31.67 11.17 -8.06
CA ALA A 29 32.55 11.69 -7.00
C ALA A 29 32.33 13.09 -6.39
N VAL A 30 32.25 13.15 -5.05
CA VAL A 30 32.87 14.21 -4.23
C VAL A 30 33.45 13.61 -2.95
N ALA A 31 34.77 13.77 -2.78
CA ALA A 31 35.53 13.53 -1.55
C ALA A 31 35.76 14.87 -0.85
N ILE A 32 35.56 14.96 0.48
CA ILE A 32 35.99 16.11 1.28
C ILE A 32 36.54 15.68 2.65
N LEU A 33 37.86 15.85 2.75
CA LEU A 33 38.71 16.37 3.84
C LEU A 33 38.62 15.80 5.27
N ALA A 34 39.76 15.20 5.65
CA ALA A 34 40.26 15.11 7.02
C ALA A 34 40.50 16.49 7.64
N VAL A 35 40.17 16.62 8.92
CA VAL A 35 40.72 17.66 9.81
C VAL A 35 41.38 16.93 10.98
N ASP A 36 42.69 17.06 11.03
CA ASP A 36 43.57 16.69 12.12
C ASP A 36 43.57 17.81 13.17
N GLY A 37 43.62 17.45 14.46
CA GLY A 37 43.42 18.38 15.56
C GLY A 37 43.91 17.81 16.89
N LEU A 38 45.22 17.59 17.00
CA LEU A 38 45.96 17.40 18.24
C LEU A 38 45.92 18.66 19.12
N GLN A 39 45.48 18.53 20.38
CA GLN A 39 45.91 19.23 21.62
C GLN A 39 44.79 19.07 22.68
N ALA A 40 45.01 19.03 23.98
CA ALA A 40 46.15 18.82 24.87
C ALA A 40 45.54 18.62 26.28
N THR A 41 46.10 17.71 27.07
CA THR A 41 46.09 17.59 28.56
C THR A 41 44.77 17.57 29.36
N PRO A 42 44.54 16.51 30.18
CA PRO A 42 43.49 16.47 31.19
C PRO A 42 43.87 17.23 32.48
N PRO A 43 42.96 17.99 33.10
CA PRO A 43 43.17 18.58 34.42
C PRO A 43 43.03 17.53 35.55
N PRO A 44 43.69 17.73 36.70
CA PRO A 44 43.74 16.78 37.82
C PRO A 44 42.40 16.67 38.58
N PRO A 45 42.13 15.53 39.25
CA PRO A 45 40.88 15.30 39.98
C PRO A 45 40.87 16.06 41.30
N LEU A 46 39.80 16.83 41.54
CA LEU A 46 39.51 17.41 42.85
C LEU A 46 38.60 16.48 43.68
N PRO A 47 38.77 16.45 45.02
CA PRO A 47 38.06 15.56 45.92
C PRO A 47 36.60 15.97 46.18
N ARG A 48 35.71 14.98 46.21
CA ARG A 48 34.29 15.04 46.59
C ARG A 48 34.14 15.31 48.11
N PRO A 49 33.23 16.23 48.52
CA PRO A 49 32.03 15.84 49.30
C PRO A 49 30.80 16.71 48.86
N ALA A 50 29.51 16.42 49.04
CA ALA A 50 28.71 15.51 49.85
C ALA A 50 27.38 15.21 49.08
N PRO A 51 26.49 14.30 49.55
CA PRO A 51 25.26 13.94 48.86
C PRO A 51 24.16 15.01 49.07
N GLU A 52 23.06 14.89 48.31
CA GLU A 52 21.82 15.69 48.34
C GLU A 52 21.67 16.70 47.20
N THR A 53 21.01 16.29 46.13
CA THR A 53 19.64 16.72 45.82
C THR A 53 19.26 16.01 44.54
N GLU A 54 18.25 15.15 44.63
CA GLU A 54 17.58 14.49 43.52
C GLU A 54 16.94 15.56 42.63
N GLU A 55 17.69 16.13 41.70
CA GLU A 55 17.08 16.73 40.51
C GLU A 55 16.60 15.57 39.65
N SER A 56 15.29 15.34 39.72
CA SER A 56 14.54 14.47 38.83
C SER A 56 14.99 14.69 37.39
N GLN A 57 15.84 13.80 36.91
CA GLN A 57 15.89 13.50 35.49
C GLN A 57 14.46 13.05 35.15
N VAL A 58 13.75 13.91 34.44
CA VAL A 58 12.60 13.49 33.65
C VAL A 58 13.17 12.43 32.73
N GLU A 59 12.99 11.18 33.15
CA GLU A 59 13.25 9.99 32.38
C GLU A 59 12.37 10.13 31.14
N GLU A 60 12.97 10.71 30.09
CA GLU A 60 12.44 10.72 28.74
C GLU A 60 12.36 9.25 28.36
N ALA A 61 11.22 8.65 28.71
CA ALA A 61 10.94 7.25 28.47
C ALA A 61 11.31 6.98 27.01
N PRO A 62 12.23 6.05 26.72
CA PRO A 62 12.63 5.79 25.35
C PRO A 62 11.35 5.55 24.57
N MET A 63 11.13 6.38 23.54
CA MET A 63 10.05 6.24 22.57
C MET A 63 10.08 4.78 22.12
N GLN A 64 9.28 3.93 22.78
CA GLN A 64 9.20 2.54 22.36
C GLN A 64 8.74 2.60 20.92
N PRO A 65 9.47 1.98 19.98
CA PRO A 65 9.03 1.91 18.60
C PRO A 65 7.64 1.28 18.64
N ARG A 66 6.61 2.09 18.35
CA ARG A 66 5.22 1.63 18.31
C ARG A 66 5.22 0.48 17.33
N GLY A 67 5.01 -0.74 17.83
CA GLY A 67 4.96 -1.94 17.01
C GLY A 67 3.99 -1.78 15.85
N PRO A 68 4.09 -2.64 14.81
CA PRO A 68 3.25 -2.53 13.63
C PRO A 68 1.78 -2.61 14.03
N ARG A 69 0.98 -1.68 13.50
CA ARG A 69 -0.45 -1.57 13.79
C ARG A 69 -1.27 -2.21 12.69
N ALA A 70 -2.48 -2.68 13.02
CA ALA A 70 -3.43 -3.10 12.00
C ALA A 70 -3.70 -1.97 10.99
N LEU A 71 -3.96 -2.35 9.74
CA LEU A 71 -4.25 -1.40 8.68
C LEU A 71 -5.57 -0.67 8.99
N PRO A 72 -5.60 0.67 9.07
CA PRO A 72 -6.81 1.42 9.41
C PRO A 72 -7.65 1.65 8.15
N ALA A 73 -8.09 0.56 7.53
CA ALA A 73 -8.84 0.59 6.28
C ALA A 73 -9.95 -0.46 6.26
N THR A 74 -10.97 -0.19 5.46
CA THR A 74 -12.09 -1.10 5.20
C THR A 74 -12.02 -1.54 3.75
N VAL A 75 -12.22 -2.83 3.48
CA VAL A 75 -12.21 -3.36 2.10
C VAL A 75 -13.59 -3.87 1.72
N LEU A 76 -14.12 -3.34 0.62
CA LEU A 76 -15.44 -3.67 0.08
C LEU A 76 -15.29 -4.35 -1.28
N ALA A 77 -15.94 -5.49 -1.46
CA ALA A 77 -16.23 -6.04 -2.78
C ALA A 77 -17.52 -5.39 -3.28
N ARG A 78 -17.45 -4.63 -4.39
CA ARG A 78 -18.58 -3.89 -4.96
C ARG A 78 -18.97 -4.47 -6.31
N ALA A 79 -20.27 -4.68 -6.49
CA ALA A 79 -20.91 -4.92 -7.78
C ALA A 79 -21.81 -3.72 -8.12
N VAL A 80 -22.43 -3.73 -9.31
CA VAL A 80 -23.26 -2.61 -9.81
C VAL A 80 -24.34 -2.15 -8.83
N VAL A 81 -24.87 -3.08 -8.01
CA VAL A 81 -26.03 -2.82 -7.15
C VAL A 81 -25.76 -3.04 -5.66
N GLU A 82 -24.67 -3.73 -5.31
CA GLU A 82 -24.43 -4.20 -3.94
C GLU A 82 -22.96 -4.09 -3.55
N GLY A 83 -22.71 -3.86 -2.26
CA GLY A 83 -21.39 -3.88 -1.66
C GLY A 83 -21.34 -4.88 -0.52
N LEU A 84 -20.31 -5.72 -0.51
CA LEU A 84 -20.04 -6.71 0.52
C LEU A 84 -18.75 -6.37 1.24
N LEU A 85 -18.81 -6.30 2.57
CA LEU A 85 -17.63 -6.05 3.40
C LEU A 85 -16.76 -7.30 3.46
N LEU A 86 -15.51 -7.19 3.05
CA LEU A 86 -14.51 -8.21 3.27
C LEU A 86 -13.90 -8.05 4.65
N ARG A 87 -13.70 -9.16 5.36
CA ARG A 87 -13.10 -9.20 6.68
C ARG A 87 -11.80 -9.98 6.63
N GLU A 88 -10.81 -9.50 7.36
CA GLU A 88 -9.53 -10.21 7.49
C GLU A 88 -9.74 -11.53 8.24
N ASP A 89 -9.00 -12.56 7.83
CA ASP A 89 -9.03 -13.91 8.42
C ASP A 89 -10.40 -14.62 8.42
N GLU A 90 -11.42 -14.07 7.74
CA GLU A 90 -12.74 -14.66 7.55
C GLU A 90 -12.96 -15.01 6.07
N LEU A 91 -13.50 -16.20 5.80
CA LEU A 91 -13.93 -16.56 4.45
C LEU A 91 -15.29 -15.92 4.18
N VAL A 92 -15.34 -14.99 3.23
CA VAL A 92 -16.58 -14.32 2.82
C VAL A 92 -17.17 -14.99 1.59
N GLU A 93 -18.43 -15.41 1.65
CA GLU A 93 -19.11 -16.05 0.51
C GLU A 93 -20.05 -15.08 -0.21
N GLY A 94 -20.37 -15.39 -1.46
CA GLY A 94 -21.39 -14.66 -2.22
C GLY A 94 -20.89 -13.40 -2.90
N VAL A 95 -19.57 -13.24 -3.09
CA VAL A 95 -19.03 -12.12 -3.89
C VAL A 95 -19.49 -12.28 -5.34
N HIS A 96 -19.98 -11.20 -5.94
CA HIS A 96 -20.48 -11.26 -7.32
C HIS A 96 -19.32 -11.44 -8.33
N ALA A 97 -19.59 -12.10 -9.46
CA ALA A 97 -18.58 -12.41 -10.47
C ALA A 97 -17.99 -11.16 -11.17
N ASP A 98 -18.76 -10.06 -11.25
CA ASP A 98 -18.30 -8.78 -11.81
C ASP A 98 -17.75 -7.80 -10.76
N ALA A 99 -17.48 -8.28 -9.54
CA ALA A 99 -17.08 -7.42 -8.45
C ALA A 99 -15.72 -6.75 -8.70
N PHE A 100 -15.62 -5.50 -8.27
CA PHE A 100 -14.37 -4.76 -8.09
C PHE A 100 -14.16 -4.46 -6.61
N PHE A 101 -12.91 -4.22 -6.21
CA PHE A 101 -12.54 -4.07 -4.81
C PHE A 101 -12.18 -2.63 -4.52
N VAL A 102 -12.70 -2.11 -3.40
CA VAL A 102 -12.41 -0.76 -2.93
C VAL A 102 -11.89 -0.85 -1.51
N LEU A 103 -10.68 -0.35 -1.30
CA LEU A 103 -10.15 -0.06 0.02
C LEU A 103 -10.39 1.41 0.32
N GLU A 104 -11.01 1.69 1.48
CA GLU A 104 -11.28 3.03 1.99
C GLU A 104 -10.59 3.20 3.35
N SER A 105 -9.79 4.25 3.48
CA SER A 105 -9.13 4.64 4.72
C SER A 105 -9.29 6.12 4.98
N GLU A 106 -9.51 6.48 6.25
CA GLU A 106 -9.46 7.88 6.70
C GLU A 106 -8.04 8.44 6.77
N ARG A 107 -7.03 7.57 6.64
CA ARG A 107 -5.62 7.96 6.59
C ARG A 107 -5.12 8.09 5.15
N ALA A 108 -4.20 9.02 4.94
CA ALA A 108 -3.42 9.13 3.72
C ALA A 108 -2.30 8.06 3.74
N LEU A 109 -2.55 6.92 3.09
CA LEU A 109 -1.64 5.81 2.89
C LEU A 109 -0.80 6.13 1.65
N GLY A 110 0.50 6.33 1.86
CA GLY A 110 1.43 6.77 0.82
C GLY A 110 2.09 5.60 0.07
N ASP A 111 2.27 4.47 0.76
CA ASP A 111 2.80 3.23 0.20
C ASP A 111 1.79 2.11 0.42
N LEU A 112 1.16 1.64 -0.65
CA LEU A 112 0.07 0.67 -0.59
C LEU A 112 -0.10 -0.02 -1.95
N ARG A 113 -0.34 -1.33 -1.92
CA ARG A 113 -0.71 -2.12 -3.10
C ARG A 113 -1.77 -3.15 -2.76
N MET A 114 -2.81 -3.22 -3.59
CA MET A 114 -3.78 -4.31 -3.56
C MET A 114 -3.44 -5.32 -4.65
N ARG A 115 -3.55 -6.62 -4.34
CA ARG A 115 -3.38 -7.69 -5.34
C ARG A 115 -4.43 -8.77 -5.15
N LEU A 116 -4.91 -9.30 -6.27
CA LEU A 116 -5.89 -10.37 -6.29
C LEU A 116 -5.25 -11.64 -6.83
N PHE A 117 -5.47 -12.75 -6.13
CA PHE A 117 -4.94 -14.07 -6.48
C PHE A 117 -6.09 -15.08 -6.60
N ASP A 118 -5.99 -16.00 -7.55
CA ASP A 118 -6.90 -17.12 -7.67
C ASP A 118 -6.56 -18.26 -6.69
N ALA A 119 -7.36 -19.33 -6.69
CA ALA A 119 -7.15 -20.48 -5.81
C ALA A 119 -5.82 -21.24 -6.05
N ALA A 120 -5.16 -21.02 -7.20
CA ALA A 120 -3.86 -21.58 -7.52
C ALA A 120 -2.71 -20.59 -7.21
N ASP A 121 -3.01 -19.53 -6.44
CA ASP A 121 -2.08 -18.45 -6.07
C ASP A 121 -1.52 -17.69 -7.29
N ARG A 122 -2.26 -17.68 -8.40
CA ARG A 122 -1.89 -16.92 -9.59
C ARG A 122 -2.50 -15.53 -9.51
N LEU A 123 -1.68 -14.52 -9.80
CA LEU A 123 -2.12 -13.13 -9.84
C LEU A 123 -3.20 -12.95 -10.92
N VAL A 124 -4.34 -12.40 -10.52
CA VAL A 124 -5.45 -12.04 -11.41
C VAL A 124 -5.16 -10.68 -12.06
N PRO A 125 -5.09 -10.61 -13.40
CA PRO A 125 -4.88 -9.34 -14.09
C PRO A 125 -5.97 -8.32 -13.73
N SER A 126 -5.55 -7.16 -13.25
CA SER A 126 -6.44 -6.11 -12.77
C SER A 126 -5.94 -4.73 -13.21
N ASP A 127 -6.85 -3.77 -13.30
CA ASP A 127 -6.53 -2.35 -13.38
C ASP A 127 -6.66 -1.73 -11.98
N GLU A 128 -5.72 -0.85 -11.63
CA GLU A 128 -5.57 -0.28 -10.29
C GLU A 128 -5.70 1.24 -10.38
N THR A 129 -6.37 1.87 -9.42
CA THR A 129 -6.43 3.33 -9.29
C THR A 129 -6.34 3.70 -7.82
N VAL A 130 -5.48 4.67 -7.50
CA VAL A 130 -5.24 5.11 -6.12
C VAL A 130 -5.43 6.61 -6.04
N GLU A 131 -6.28 7.03 -5.11
CA GLU A 131 -6.52 8.43 -4.78
C GLU A 131 -6.05 8.66 -3.35
N VAL A 132 -5.00 9.46 -3.19
CA VAL A 132 -4.43 9.85 -1.89
C VAL A 132 -4.69 11.34 -1.67
N GLY A 133 -5.32 11.67 -0.56
CA GLY A 133 -5.66 13.04 -0.17
C GLY A 133 -5.70 13.17 1.35
N ARG A 134 -6.87 13.53 1.91
CA ARG A 134 -7.08 13.48 3.37
C ARG A 134 -7.19 12.05 3.89
N GLY A 135 -7.69 11.15 3.05
CA GLY A 135 -7.72 9.71 3.26
C GLY A 135 -7.17 9.00 2.02
N THR A 136 -7.42 7.70 1.92
CA THR A 136 -7.03 6.88 0.78
C THR A 136 -8.21 6.12 0.25
N ARG A 137 -8.36 6.15 -1.07
CA ARG A 137 -9.24 5.25 -1.80
C ARG A 137 -8.42 4.50 -2.84
N TYR A 138 -8.33 3.18 -2.67
CA TYR A 138 -7.69 2.30 -3.63
C TYR A 138 -8.76 1.44 -4.29
N THR A 139 -8.83 1.47 -5.63
CA THR A 139 -9.77 0.67 -6.42
C THR A 139 -9.00 -0.34 -7.27
N LEU A 140 -9.40 -1.61 -7.19
CA LEU A 140 -8.86 -2.71 -7.99
C LEU A 140 -9.98 -3.35 -8.79
N VAL A 141 -9.86 -3.34 -10.11
CA VAL A 141 -10.87 -3.85 -11.05
C VAL A 141 -10.29 -5.04 -11.82
N PRO A 142 -10.78 -6.27 -11.61
CA PRO A 142 -10.37 -7.41 -12.42
C PRO A 142 -10.65 -7.18 -13.91
N LYS A 143 -9.73 -7.57 -14.79
CA LYS A 143 -9.88 -7.40 -16.25
C LYS A 143 -10.90 -8.33 -16.87
N GLU A 144 -11.13 -9.46 -16.21
CA GLU A 144 -12.11 -10.47 -16.59
C GLU A 144 -13.01 -10.75 -15.39
N ALA A 145 -14.24 -11.20 -15.66
CA ALA A 145 -15.14 -11.62 -14.60
C ALA A 145 -14.54 -12.78 -13.80
N LEU A 146 -14.73 -12.73 -12.48
CA LEU A 146 -14.30 -13.76 -11.56
C LEU A 146 -15.08 -15.05 -11.81
N GLN A 147 -14.43 -16.19 -11.62
CA GLN A 147 -15.03 -17.48 -11.87
C GLN A 147 -16.03 -17.84 -10.75
N ALA A 148 -17.29 -18.07 -11.14
CA ALA A 148 -18.35 -18.46 -10.21
C ALA A 148 -17.97 -19.72 -9.40
N GLY A 149 -18.20 -19.66 -8.09
CA GLY A 149 -17.87 -20.74 -7.15
C GLY A 149 -16.38 -20.93 -6.86
N ALA A 150 -15.48 -20.11 -7.43
CA ALA A 150 -14.05 -20.17 -7.14
C ALA A 150 -13.68 -19.30 -5.92
N THR A 151 -12.62 -19.71 -5.23
CA THR A 151 -12.03 -18.99 -4.11
C THR A 151 -10.93 -18.06 -4.61
N TYR A 152 -10.87 -16.86 -4.04
CA TYR A 152 -9.85 -15.87 -4.31
C TYR A 152 -9.26 -15.31 -3.01
N THR A 153 -8.03 -14.84 -3.11
CA THR A 153 -7.34 -14.11 -2.03
C THR A 153 -7.05 -12.69 -2.52
N LEU A 154 -7.45 -11.69 -1.74
CA LEU A 154 -7.06 -10.30 -1.93
C LEU A 154 -6.06 -9.93 -0.84
N THR A 155 -4.88 -9.44 -1.22
CA THR A 155 -3.86 -8.96 -0.29
C THR A 155 -3.71 -7.45 -0.37
N VAL A 156 -3.27 -6.88 0.74
CA VAL A 156 -2.94 -5.46 0.88
C VAL A 156 -1.57 -5.36 1.54
N GLU A 157 -0.60 -4.86 0.79
CA GLU A 157 0.82 -4.82 1.17
C GLU A 157 1.44 -3.45 0.81
N GLY A 158 2.71 -3.23 1.17
CA GLY A 158 3.44 -2.07 0.67
C GLY A 158 3.80 -2.26 -0.81
N GLN A 159 3.94 -1.17 -1.55
CA GLN A 159 4.43 -1.21 -2.93
C GLN A 159 5.96 -1.28 -2.98
N GLU A 160 6.64 -0.56 -2.09
CA GLU A 160 8.11 -0.55 -2.00
C GLU A 160 8.68 -1.60 -1.02
N GLY A 161 7.85 -2.18 -0.16
CA GLY A 161 8.22 -3.26 0.76
C GLY A 161 7.00 -4.06 1.24
N ASP A 162 7.17 -4.94 2.23
CA ASP A 162 6.10 -5.86 2.65
C ASP A 162 4.97 -5.18 3.45
N ARG A 163 5.19 -3.96 3.92
CA ARG A 163 4.28 -3.25 4.84
C ARG A 163 3.75 -1.97 4.23
N PRO A 164 2.42 -1.77 4.23
CA PRO A 164 1.85 -0.48 3.87
C PRO A 164 2.34 0.61 4.82
N THR A 165 2.51 1.84 4.32
CA THR A 165 2.85 3.00 5.14
C THR A 165 1.96 4.21 4.85
N ASP A 166 1.74 5.05 5.87
CA ASP A 166 1.12 6.36 5.66
C ASP A 166 2.14 7.43 5.24
N VAL A 167 1.64 8.58 4.81
CA VAL A 167 2.47 9.73 4.38
C VAL A 167 3.38 10.28 5.49
N SER A 168 3.19 9.88 6.75
CA SER A 168 4.09 10.22 7.86
C SER A 168 5.21 9.18 8.07
N GLY A 169 5.22 8.11 7.27
CA GLY A 169 6.13 6.98 7.37
C GLY A 169 5.71 5.95 8.42
N GLN A 170 4.50 6.03 8.96
CA GLN A 170 4.02 5.04 9.93
C GLN A 170 3.65 3.75 9.18
N ALA A 171 4.29 2.64 9.56
CA ALA A 171 4.02 1.32 8.96
C ALA A 171 2.84 0.59 9.61
N PHE A 172 2.13 -0.18 8.79
CA PHE A 172 1.01 -1.04 9.16
C PHE A 172 1.31 -2.50 8.82
N LEU A 173 0.56 -3.41 9.44
CA LEU A 173 0.56 -4.82 9.05
C LEU A 173 -0.10 -4.98 7.67
N PRO A 174 0.41 -5.91 6.84
CA PRO A 174 -0.29 -6.30 5.63
C PRO A 174 -1.61 -6.98 6.00
N ALA A 175 -2.61 -6.86 5.13
CA ALA A 175 -3.93 -7.45 5.31
C ALA A 175 -4.21 -8.50 4.24
N ARG A 176 -4.99 -9.52 4.61
CA ARG A 176 -5.39 -10.61 3.71
C ARG A 176 -6.87 -10.93 3.86
N PHE A 177 -7.57 -10.99 2.73
CA PHE A 177 -9.00 -11.27 2.66
C PHE A 177 -9.22 -12.47 1.76
N THR A 178 -10.04 -13.43 2.20
CA THR A 178 -10.36 -14.62 1.41
C THR A 178 -11.86 -14.65 1.13
N PHE A 179 -12.25 -14.93 -0.10
CA PHE A 179 -13.67 -14.97 -0.45
C PHE A 179 -13.99 -15.99 -1.54
N VAL A 180 -15.27 -16.37 -1.62
CA VAL A 180 -15.83 -17.24 -2.65
C VAL A 180 -16.82 -16.48 -3.51
N VAL A 181 -16.70 -16.63 -4.83
CA VAL A 181 -17.62 -16.03 -5.78
C VAL A 181 -18.94 -16.80 -5.78
N ALA A 182 -20.06 -16.09 -5.79
CA ALA A 182 -21.40 -16.67 -5.87
C ALA A 182 -21.53 -17.60 -7.09
N ARG A 183 -22.31 -18.68 -6.92
CA ARG A 183 -22.73 -19.54 -8.03
C ARG A 183 -24.03 -18.96 -8.57
N ASN A 184 -24.00 -18.43 -9.79
CA ASN A 184 -25.21 -18.01 -10.50
C ASN A 184 -26.12 -19.19 -10.82
#